data_AF-A0A7X7RMN9-F1
#
_entry.id   AF-A0A7X7RMN9-F1
#
_cell.length_a   1.000
_cell.length_b   1.000
_cell.length_c   1.000
_cell.angle_alpha   90.00
_cell.angle_beta   90.00
_cell.angle_gamma   90.00
#
_symmetry.space_group_name_H-M   'P 1'
#
loop_
_entity.id
_entity.type
_entity.pdbx_description
1 polymer ?
#
loop_
_entity_poly.entity_id
_entity_poly.type
_entity_poly.pdbx_seq_one_letter_code
_entity_poly.pdbx_strand_id
1 'polypeptide(L)'
;SGAGVGICAAGEGVRARAGEPPVPFDMDGLDVERLFAPFKGCAALKDPFRAMQAAREIGDRWAARYMPSSYRLAQDRSAGGREDTDTAVRKACEVPAPSSVAAEGAVQLYNAAPDRGRRHWDAVEDWFCYQNSGGGAAGRLPGSNDTVRINAATLAAEAGSALVIGQGVHAACMSFASAWLDYSGTAWLRLEGGSLTSRTTTVIGMAYPALATLESGTLATGTDLFIGGYAPCGRGVVTNNGATLSALRLHLGHETNTYGRLIHNGGMIDCRAGNKDSSLQVGFNGGVGEFVARAGFITYAMGIGGRTTPDHPPGTGTVTVLEGAVGDVNGLLRVRNGSLAMRGGTIRLQRTHGYPTNLIVHQDADAAGFIRGWGRFTVSDTTKALRMIHNGVITADGEGVERDLDFNLIDVVNHDPKTGGASGWYAVNKGRVLFPRTRRAFAPGETACWGDLASKPVPELVNSAALSFTAPVTCAIRGGFCAPDRRDIPAFSTPAHLRPLGVWCIGASSDTVAWRKAAFAGVSLTFRFDDAQLKPTDSRVRLYRHDGKAWRKVGECEPQGARWISTDAPLAEATGGDYNIGWFAVMAVEQKGTVISVF
;
A
#
# COMPACT_ATOMS: atom_id res chain seq x y z
N SER A 1 1.06 22.02 22.91
CA SER A 1 0.48 20.67 22.84
C SER A 1 1.56 19.71 22.37
N GLY A 2 2.12 18.91 23.27
CA GLY A 2 3.26 18.04 22.96
C GLY A 2 2.81 16.73 22.32
N ALA A 3 3.24 16.47 21.09
CA ALA A 3 3.22 15.12 20.54
C ALA A 3 4.16 14.26 21.39
N GLY A 4 3.64 13.16 21.94
CA GLY A 4 4.43 12.22 22.75
C GLY A 4 5.58 11.66 21.92
N VAL A 5 6.80 12.05 22.25
CA VAL A 5 8.02 11.45 21.70
C VAL A 5 8.17 10.11 22.43
N GLY A 6 8.11 9.00 21.68
CA GLY A 6 8.32 7.67 22.25
C GLY A 6 9.66 7.59 23.00
N ILE A 7 9.70 6.80 24.07
CA ILE A 7 10.92 6.51 24.83
C ILE A 7 11.84 5.70 23.90
N CYS A 8 13.06 6.20 23.64
CA CYS A 8 14.07 5.54 22.80
C CYS A 8 14.41 4.13 23.30
N ALA A 9 14.74 3.21 22.39
CA ALA A 9 15.34 1.93 22.77
C ALA A 9 16.80 2.11 23.24
N ALA A 10 17.38 1.10 23.90
CA ALA A 10 18.78 1.13 24.31
C ALA A 10 19.68 1.17 23.06
N GLY A 11 20.48 2.24 22.91
CA GLY A 11 21.31 2.47 21.72
C GLY A 11 20.77 3.56 20.78
N GLU A 12 19.59 4.11 21.04
CA GLU A 12 18.99 5.18 20.22
C GLU A 12 19.06 6.56 20.93
N GLY A 13 19.33 7.61 20.14
CA GLY A 13 19.27 9.00 20.57
C GLY A 13 18.13 9.75 19.89
N VAL A 14 17.68 10.87 20.46
CA VAL A 14 16.69 11.78 19.82
C VAL A 14 17.29 13.16 19.67
N ARG A 15 17.26 13.68 18.44
CA ARG A 15 17.60 15.07 18.14
C ARG A 15 16.32 15.90 18.12
N ALA A 16 16.24 16.89 19.00
CA ALA A 16 15.17 17.90 18.99
C ALA A 16 15.76 19.29 18.71
N ARG A 17 15.16 20.03 17.77
CA ARG A 17 15.41 21.46 17.53
C ARG A 17 14.11 22.24 17.76
N ALA A 18 14.24 23.46 18.26
CA ALA A 18 13.09 24.32 18.47
C ALA A 18 12.39 24.59 17.12
N GLY A 19 11.09 24.28 17.03
CA GLY A 19 10.28 24.42 15.81
C GLY A 19 10.30 23.21 14.86
N GLU A 20 11.06 22.15 15.16
CA GLU A 20 11.12 20.93 14.35
C GLU A 20 10.64 19.69 15.15
N PRO A 21 10.03 18.70 14.47
CA PRO A 21 9.68 17.44 15.11
C PRO A 21 10.96 16.67 15.52
N PRO A 22 11.02 16.06 16.72
CA PRO A 22 12.17 15.30 17.17
C PRO A 22 12.43 14.09 16.26
N VAL A 23 13.69 13.84 15.92
CA VAL A 23 14.11 12.74 15.03
C VAL A 23 14.95 11.73 15.81
N PRO A 24 14.57 10.43 15.85
CA PRO A 24 15.39 9.38 16.43
C PRO A 24 16.56 9.01 15.51
N PHE A 25 17.70 8.64 16.07
CA PHE A 25 18.88 8.16 15.34
C PHE A 25 19.53 6.98 16.06
N ASP A 26 20.13 6.09 15.26
CA ASP A 26 20.82 4.87 15.71
C ASP A 26 22.31 5.14 15.98
N MET A 27 22.86 4.57 17.05
CA MET A 27 24.22 4.88 17.57
C MET A 27 25.25 3.75 17.34
N ASP A 28 25.24 3.10 16.18
CA ASP A 28 26.22 2.06 15.90
C ASP A 28 27.54 2.62 15.32
N GLY A 29 28.63 2.51 16.11
CA GLY A 29 29.99 2.88 15.71
C GLY A 29 31.00 2.90 16.87
N LEU A 30 32.19 2.32 16.64
CA LEU A 30 33.28 2.21 17.64
C LEU A 30 33.86 3.58 18.06
N ASP A 31 33.71 4.59 17.21
CA ASP A 31 34.08 5.99 17.44
C ASP A 31 33.03 6.77 18.25
N VAL A 32 31.75 6.48 18.02
CA VAL A 32 30.61 7.02 18.79
C VAL A 32 30.61 6.50 20.23
N GLU A 33 30.93 5.21 20.41
CA GLU A 33 31.03 4.61 21.74
C GLU A 33 32.15 5.23 22.58
N ARG A 34 33.29 5.58 21.96
CA ARG A 34 34.40 6.28 22.63
C ARG A 34 34.05 7.71 23.05
N LEU A 35 33.26 8.42 22.25
CA LEU A 35 32.75 9.76 22.58
C LEU A 35 31.73 9.72 23.74
N PHE A 36 30.93 8.66 23.80
CA PHE A 36 29.88 8.52 24.83
C PHE A 36 30.36 7.86 26.12
N ALA A 37 31.41 7.01 26.08
CA ALA A 37 31.92 6.25 27.22
C ALA A 37 32.19 7.08 28.50
N PRO A 38 32.75 8.31 28.45
CA PRO A 38 33.01 9.11 29.64
C PRO A 38 31.73 9.60 30.36
N PHE A 39 30.56 9.55 29.69
CA PHE A 39 29.32 10.16 30.16
C PHE A 39 28.18 9.14 30.37
N LYS A 40 28.48 7.83 30.44
CA LYS A 40 27.46 6.79 30.68
C LYS A 40 26.84 6.92 32.10
N GLY A 41 25.50 6.87 32.17
CA GLY A 41 24.75 6.85 33.43
C GLY A 41 24.88 8.14 34.26
N CYS A 42 25.01 8.01 35.58
CA CYS A 42 25.10 9.16 36.49
C CYS A 42 26.35 10.04 36.28
N ALA A 43 27.33 9.60 35.48
CA ALA A 43 28.50 10.40 35.13
C ALA A 43 28.14 11.64 34.28
N ALA A 44 27.08 11.58 33.47
CA ALA A 44 26.59 12.72 32.70
C ALA A 44 26.13 13.90 33.58
N LEU A 45 25.71 13.63 34.82
CA LEU A 45 25.22 14.66 35.74
C LEU A 45 26.35 15.48 36.38
N LYS A 46 27.60 15.01 36.30
CA LYS A 46 28.77 15.69 36.86
C LYS A 46 29.28 16.82 35.97
N ASP A 47 29.07 16.72 34.66
CA ASP A 47 29.37 17.78 33.68
C ASP A 47 28.33 17.76 32.55
N PRO A 48 27.13 18.34 32.81
CA PRO A 48 26.01 18.31 31.87
C PRO A 48 26.31 19.02 30.55
N PHE A 49 27.18 20.03 30.58
CA PHE A 49 27.53 20.80 29.40
C PHE A 49 28.38 19.98 28.43
N ARG A 50 29.42 19.30 28.93
CA ARG A 50 30.22 18.39 28.10
C ARG A 50 29.43 17.17 27.62
N ALA A 51 28.55 16.62 28.45
CA ALA A 51 27.68 15.51 28.04
C ALA A 51 26.76 15.93 26.87
N MET A 52 26.18 17.13 26.92
CA MET A 52 25.37 17.69 25.82
C MET A 52 26.20 18.01 24.57
N GLN A 53 27.45 18.44 24.73
CA GLN A 53 28.35 18.68 23.61
C GLN A 53 28.73 17.38 22.90
N ALA A 54 29.05 16.32 23.65
CA ALA A 54 29.33 14.99 23.10
C ALA A 54 28.11 14.42 22.36
N ALA A 55 26.90 14.57 22.91
CA ALA A 55 25.66 14.15 22.25
C ALA A 55 25.40 14.90 20.93
N ARG A 56 25.70 16.21 20.86
CA ARG A 56 25.61 16.99 19.62
C ARG A 56 26.62 16.51 18.58
N GLU A 57 27.86 16.28 18.99
CA GLU A 57 28.92 15.82 18.09
C GLU A 57 28.60 14.45 17.48
N ILE A 58 28.03 13.55 18.28
CA ILE A 58 27.56 12.25 17.80
C ILE A 58 26.43 12.42 16.76
N GLY A 59 25.44 13.29 17.04
CA GLY A 59 24.35 13.59 16.11
C GLY A 59 24.83 14.24 14.80
N ASP A 60 25.85 15.10 14.86
CA ASP A 60 26.43 15.74 13.68
C ASP A 60 27.23 14.74 12.83
N ARG A 61 27.95 13.80 13.46
CA ARG A 61 28.67 12.72 12.75
C ARG A 61 27.72 11.72 12.10
N TRP A 62 26.62 11.37 12.76
CA TRP A 62 25.56 10.55 12.18
C TRP A 62 24.95 11.23 10.95
N ALA A 63 24.64 12.53 11.06
CA ALA A 63 24.11 13.33 9.95
C ALA A 63 25.09 13.38 8.76
N ALA A 64 26.39 13.51 9.02
CA ALA A 64 27.40 13.51 7.96
C ALA A 64 27.53 12.16 7.24
N ARG A 65 27.18 11.05 7.90
CA ARG A 65 27.38 9.68 7.40
C ARG A 65 26.15 9.06 6.76
N TYR A 66 24.95 9.39 7.24
CA TYR A 66 23.71 8.68 6.87
C TYR A 66 22.55 9.57 6.42
N MET A 67 22.64 10.91 6.51
CA MET A 67 21.58 11.74 5.92
C MET A 67 21.62 11.69 4.39
N PRO A 68 20.47 11.48 3.72
CA PRO A 68 20.40 11.55 2.27
C PRO A 68 20.83 12.94 1.78
N SER A 69 21.43 12.99 0.59
CA SER A 69 22.00 14.21 -0.04
C SER A 69 21.00 15.38 -0.11
N SER A 70 19.71 15.08 -0.09
CA SER A 70 18.60 16.04 -0.04
C SER A 70 18.57 16.89 1.25
N TYR A 71 19.14 16.41 2.37
CA TYR A 71 19.20 17.15 3.62
C TYR A 71 20.41 18.08 3.70
N ARG A 72 21.55 17.72 3.08
CA ARG A 72 22.70 18.64 2.89
C ARG A 72 22.30 19.85 2.04
N LEU A 73 21.53 19.63 0.99
CA LEU A 73 20.94 20.68 0.14
C LEU A 73 20.02 21.64 0.92
N ALA A 74 19.38 21.19 2.02
CA ALA A 74 18.57 22.05 2.88
C ALA A 74 19.42 22.89 3.86
N GLN A 75 20.57 22.36 4.31
CA GLN A 75 21.55 23.08 5.12
C GLN A 75 22.31 24.14 4.33
N ASP A 76 22.73 23.82 3.10
CA ASP A 76 23.38 24.80 2.21
C ASP A 76 22.41 25.90 1.76
N ARG A 77 21.10 25.61 1.65
CA ARG A 77 20.05 26.61 1.39
C ARG A 77 19.73 27.53 2.57
N SER A 78 20.14 27.18 3.79
CA SER A 78 19.94 28.02 4.98
C SER A 78 21.18 28.87 5.33
N ALA A 79 22.34 28.59 4.71
CA ALA A 79 23.57 29.37 4.85
C ALA A 79 24.03 30.09 3.56
N GLY A 80 23.52 29.69 2.39
CA GLY A 80 23.82 30.29 1.09
C GLY A 80 22.69 31.17 0.59
N GLY A 81 23.04 32.38 0.15
CA GLY A 81 22.11 33.39 -0.33
C GLY A 81 21.17 32.93 -1.44
N ARG A 82 20.02 33.61 -1.51
CA ARG A 82 19.07 33.59 -2.62
C ARG A 82 19.82 33.74 -3.96
N GLU A 83 19.95 32.66 -4.71
CA GLU A 83 20.26 32.70 -6.14
C GLU A 83 19.58 31.54 -6.89
N ASP A 84 18.72 31.92 -7.84
CA ASP A 84 18.39 31.26 -9.11
C ASP A 84 17.92 29.79 -9.17
N THR A 85 17.05 29.39 -8.24
CA THR A 85 16.29 28.11 -8.36
C THR A 85 15.24 28.11 -9.47
N ASP A 86 14.70 29.27 -9.88
CA ASP A 86 13.74 29.37 -10.98
C ASP A 86 14.38 29.09 -12.35
N THR A 87 15.65 29.46 -12.54
CA THR A 87 16.38 29.27 -13.81
C THR A 87 16.73 27.80 -14.03
N ALA A 88 17.12 27.08 -12.97
CA ALA A 88 17.42 25.64 -13.05
C ALA A 88 16.17 24.78 -13.27
N VAL A 89 15.02 25.14 -12.67
CA VAL A 89 13.73 24.46 -12.90
C VAL A 89 13.25 24.71 -14.33
N ARG A 90 13.35 25.94 -14.84
CA ARG A 90 13.03 26.26 -16.25
C ARG A 90 13.88 25.44 -17.23
N LYS A 91 15.19 25.37 -17.01
CA LYS A 91 16.14 24.66 -17.88
C LYS A 91 15.98 23.14 -17.85
N ALA A 92 15.57 22.57 -16.71
CA ALA A 92 15.29 21.13 -16.59
C ALA A 92 13.93 20.72 -17.16
N CYS A 93 13.03 21.69 -17.43
CA CYS A 93 11.68 21.46 -17.95
C CYS A 93 11.48 21.94 -19.39
N GLU A 94 12.55 22.37 -20.08
CA GLU A 94 12.50 22.71 -21.50
C GLU A 94 12.17 21.45 -22.33
N VAL A 95 10.90 21.31 -22.70
CA VAL A 95 10.46 20.37 -23.73
C VAL A 95 10.91 20.92 -25.09
N PRO A 96 11.48 20.11 -26.00
CA PRO A 96 11.83 20.59 -27.34
C PRO A 96 10.57 21.16 -28.02
N ALA A 97 10.70 22.39 -28.53
CA ALA A 97 9.62 23.08 -29.22
C ALA A 97 9.09 22.23 -30.40
N PRO A 98 7.77 22.03 -30.53
CA PRO A 98 7.23 21.40 -31.72
C PRO A 98 7.50 22.29 -32.93
N SER A 99 7.91 21.65 -34.03
CA SER A 99 8.25 22.31 -35.29
C SER A 99 7.08 23.14 -35.82
N SER A 100 7.37 24.40 -36.12
CA SER A 100 6.44 25.37 -36.68
C SER A 100 6.05 25.00 -38.11
N VAL A 101 4.81 24.56 -38.28
CA VAL A 101 4.09 24.79 -39.54
C VAL A 101 2.74 25.38 -39.15
N ALA A 102 2.57 26.67 -39.46
CA ALA A 102 1.30 27.37 -39.35
C ALA A 102 0.29 26.73 -40.32
N ALA A 103 -0.50 25.80 -39.81
CA ALA A 103 -1.88 25.63 -40.27
C ALA A 103 -2.76 26.57 -39.42
N GLU A 104 -3.97 26.90 -39.87
CA GLU A 104 -4.97 27.69 -39.13
C GLU A 104 -5.48 26.99 -37.83
N GLY A 105 -4.59 26.35 -37.07
CA GLY A 105 -4.87 25.27 -36.12
C GLY A 105 -3.98 25.31 -34.87
N ALA A 106 -4.51 24.70 -33.81
CA ALA A 106 -3.88 24.41 -32.52
C ALA A 106 -3.11 25.58 -31.87
N VAL A 107 -3.80 26.33 -30.99
CA VAL A 107 -3.18 27.38 -30.16
C VAL A 107 -2.98 26.87 -28.73
N GLN A 108 -1.86 27.25 -28.10
CA GLN A 108 -1.71 27.06 -26.66
C GLN A 108 -2.41 28.21 -25.93
N LEU A 109 -3.47 27.88 -25.21
CA LEU A 109 -4.28 28.84 -24.46
C LEU A 109 -3.99 28.70 -22.97
N TYR A 110 -3.96 29.83 -22.27
CA TYR A 110 -3.85 29.86 -20.82
C TYR A 110 -4.94 30.73 -20.20
N ASN A 111 -5.31 30.36 -18.97
CA ASN A 111 -6.16 31.15 -18.10
C ASN A 111 -5.30 31.64 -16.93
N ALA A 112 -5.04 32.95 -16.90
CA ALA A 112 -4.24 33.59 -15.85
C ALA A 112 -4.74 35.02 -15.67
N ALA A 113 -5.36 35.30 -14.54
CA ALA A 113 -5.69 36.66 -14.20
C ALA A 113 -5.62 36.83 -12.67
N PRO A 114 -4.65 37.61 -12.17
CA PRO A 114 -4.24 37.65 -10.76
C PRO A 114 -5.19 38.42 -9.83
N ASP A 115 -6.32 38.92 -10.33
CA ASP A 115 -7.12 39.98 -9.69
C ASP A 115 -8.60 39.64 -9.40
N ARG A 116 -9.10 38.43 -9.74
CA ARG A 116 -10.53 38.07 -9.54
C ARG A 116 -10.73 36.68 -8.93
N GLY A 117 -11.90 36.49 -8.31
CA GLY A 117 -12.37 35.28 -7.61
C GLY A 117 -12.58 34.04 -8.51
N ARG A 118 -13.71 33.33 -8.34
CA ARG A 118 -14.09 32.19 -9.21
C ARG A 118 -14.11 32.62 -10.69
N ARG A 119 -13.39 31.91 -11.56
CA ARG A 119 -13.36 32.12 -13.02
C ARG A 119 -14.11 30.99 -13.68
N HIS A 120 -14.94 31.27 -14.68
CA HIS A 120 -15.69 30.22 -15.37
C HIS A 120 -15.11 29.95 -16.75
N TRP A 121 -15.11 28.69 -17.18
CA TRP A 121 -14.57 28.29 -18.48
C TRP A 121 -15.21 29.04 -19.65
N ASP A 122 -16.49 29.35 -19.56
CA ASP A 122 -17.31 30.04 -20.57
C ASP A 122 -17.10 31.57 -20.61
N ALA A 123 -16.23 32.12 -19.77
CA ALA A 123 -15.82 33.52 -19.84
C ALA A 123 -14.74 33.73 -20.91
N VAL A 124 -15.15 34.13 -22.11
CA VAL A 124 -14.25 34.37 -23.27
C VAL A 124 -13.10 35.32 -22.96
N GLU A 125 -13.36 36.36 -22.16
CA GLU A 125 -12.40 37.39 -21.75
C GLU A 125 -11.24 36.87 -20.87
N ASP A 126 -11.38 35.67 -20.30
CA ASP A 126 -10.40 35.09 -19.37
C ASP A 126 -9.35 34.23 -20.08
N TRP A 127 -9.43 34.11 -21.41
CA TRP A 127 -8.56 33.26 -22.22
C TRP A 127 -7.53 34.07 -23.00
N PHE A 128 -6.27 33.62 -22.91
CA PHE A 128 -5.13 34.28 -23.52
C PHE A 128 -4.30 33.27 -24.33
N CYS A 129 -3.68 33.73 -25.41
CA CYS A 129 -2.72 32.95 -26.20
C CYS A 129 -1.35 32.98 -25.52
N TYR A 130 -0.72 31.83 -25.31
CA TYR A 130 0.63 31.76 -24.74
C TYR A 130 1.63 32.58 -25.59
N GLN A 131 2.73 33.06 -24.98
CA GLN A 131 3.72 33.86 -25.71
C GLN A 131 4.24 33.16 -26.97
N ASN A 132 4.53 31.86 -26.85
CA ASN A 132 4.99 31.03 -27.97
C ASN A 132 3.92 30.78 -29.05
N SER A 133 2.67 31.19 -28.80
CA SER A 133 1.54 31.15 -29.73
C SER A 133 1.05 32.55 -30.13
N GLY A 134 1.89 33.57 -29.98
CA GLY A 134 1.61 34.94 -30.41
C GLY A 134 1.25 35.92 -29.30
N GLY A 135 0.94 35.45 -28.09
CA GLY A 135 0.59 36.31 -26.96
C GLY A 135 -0.78 36.99 -27.11
N GLY A 136 -1.25 37.66 -26.04
CA GLY A 136 -2.45 38.48 -26.06
C GLY A 136 -3.76 37.74 -25.77
N ALA A 137 -4.88 38.45 -25.91
CA ALA A 137 -6.22 37.89 -25.68
C ALA A 137 -6.59 36.89 -26.79
N ALA A 138 -7.19 35.76 -26.40
CA ALA A 138 -7.63 34.75 -27.36
C ALA A 138 -8.91 35.16 -28.10
N GLY A 139 -9.78 35.93 -27.44
CA GLY A 139 -11.06 36.40 -28.01
C GLY A 139 -12.06 35.29 -28.29
N ARG A 140 -11.80 34.06 -27.84
CA ARG A 140 -12.66 32.87 -28.00
C ARG A 140 -12.45 31.87 -26.87
N LEU A 141 -13.40 30.96 -26.72
CA LEU A 141 -13.23 29.79 -25.86
C LEU A 141 -12.23 28.79 -26.45
N PRO A 142 -11.57 27.96 -25.62
CA PRO A 142 -10.79 26.84 -26.11
C PRO A 142 -11.67 25.85 -26.87
N GLY A 143 -11.15 25.35 -27.99
CA GLY A 143 -11.76 24.32 -28.79
C GLY A 143 -10.94 23.03 -28.77
N SER A 144 -11.46 21.98 -29.41
CA SER A 144 -10.90 20.61 -29.34
C SER A 144 -9.50 20.44 -29.94
N ASN A 145 -8.98 21.45 -30.65
CA ASN A 145 -7.63 21.45 -31.22
C ASN A 145 -6.63 22.20 -30.33
N ASP A 146 -7.10 22.95 -29.33
CA ASP A 146 -6.25 23.79 -28.50
C ASP A 146 -5.67 23.05 -27.31
N THR A 147 -4.47 23.46 -26.92
CA THR A 147 -3.84 22.97 -25.69
C THR A 147 -4.08 23.97 -24.57
N VAL A 148 -4.74 23.54 -23.50
CA VAL A 148 -5.15 24.40 -22.39
C VAL A 148 -4.22 24.23 -21.20
N ARG A 149 -3.78 25.36 -20.64
CA ARG A 149 -2.94 25.45 -19.44
C ARG A 149 -3.57 26.36 -18.39
N ILE A 150 -3.64 25.91 -17.14
CA ILE A 150 -3.97 26.79 -16.01
C ILE A 150 -2.75 27.01 -15.12
N ASN A 151 -2.49 28.25 -14.75
CA ASN A 151 -1.27 28.66 -14.07
C ASN A 151 -1.44 28.70 -12.56
N ALA A 152 -0.32 28.56 -11.83
CA ALA A 152 -0.31 28.45 -10.38
C ALA A 152 -0.22 29.81 -9.66
N ALA A 153 0.29 30.85 -10.33
CA ALA A 153 0.46 32.21 -9.78
C ALA A 153 -0.84 33.03 -9.73
N THR A 154 -1.95 32.50 -10.24
CA THR A 154 -3.15 33.30 -10.53
C THR A 154 -4.28 33.09 -9.54
N LEU A 155 -4.11 32.19 -8.56
CA LEU A 155 -5.21 31.75 -7.69
C LEU A 155 -4.69 31.45 -6.26
N ALA A 156 -4.77 32.43 -5.35
CA ALA A 156 -4.47 32.22 -3.94
C ALA A 156 -5.62 31.47 -3.24
N ALA A 157 -5.26 30.41 -2.51
CA ALA A 157 -6.10 29.33 -2.01
C ALA A 157 -7.24 29.70 -1.03
N GLU A 158 -7.27 30.91 -0.46
CA GLU A 158 -8.22 31.23 0.62
C GLU A 158 -9.41 32.12 0.17
N ALA A 159 -9.45 32.57 -1.09
CA ALA A 159 -10.45 33.54 -1.57
C ALA A 159 -11.43 33.00 -2.64
N GLY A 160 -11.42 31.70 -2.95
CA GLY A 160 -12.38 31.09 -3.90
C GLY A 160 -12.01 31.20 -5.38
N SER A 161 -10.75 31.52 -5.72
CA SER A 161 -10.31 31.58 -7.11
C SER A 161 -9.96 30.18 -7.64
N ALA A 162 -10.80 29.63 -8.52
CA ALA A 162 -10.57 28.38 -9.25
C ALA A 162 -11.08 28.54 -10.69
N LEU A 163 -10.52 27.80 -11.64
CA LEU A 163 -11.20 27.58 -12.92
C LEU A 163 -12.38 26.66 -12.66
N VAL A 164 -13.59 27.17 -12.83
CA VAL A 164 -14.87 26.49 -12.62
C VAL A 164 -15.44 26.07 -13.96
N ILE A 165 -15.78 24.79 -14.06
CA ILE A 165 -16.56 24.24 -15.17
C ILE A 165 -17.94 23.91 -14.59
N GLY A 166 -18.81 24.91 -14.68
CA GLY A 166 -20.13 24.90 -14.06
C GLY A 166 -21.18 24.10 -14.82
N GLN A 167 -22.38 24.00 -14.24
CA GLN A 167 -23.48 23.26 -14.81
C GLN A 167 -23.81 23.70 -16.24
N GLY A 168 -23.94 22.73 -17.16
CA GLY A 168 -24.24 22.98 -18.56
C GLY A 168 -23.04 23.43 -19.42
N VAL A 169 -21.86 23.66 -18.81
CA VAL A 169 -20.65 24.02 -19.55
C VAL A 169 -19.99 22.78 -20.13
N HIS A 170 -19.78 22.78 -21.45
CA HIS A 170 -19.06 21.74 -22.18
C HIS A 170 -17.68 22.23 -22.63
N ALA A 171 -16.70 22.05 -21.76
CA ALA A 171 -15.30 22.38 -22.01
C ALA A 171 -14.63 21.28 -22.85
N ALA A 172 -14.06 21.65 -23.99
CA ALA A 172 -13.34 20.72 -24.88
C ALA A 172 -11.96 21.28 -25.25
N CYS A 173 -10.95 20.42 -25.24
CA CYS A 173 -9.58 20.77 -25.65
C CYS A 173 -8.84 19.57 -26.25
N MET A 174 -7.70 19.82 -26.90
CA MET A 174 -6.79 18.76 -27.32
C MET A 174 -6.13 18.12 -26.10
N SER A 175 -5.50 18.92 -25.25
CA SER A 175 -4.91 18.49 -23.97
C SER A 175 -5.12 19.55 -22.89
N PHE A 176 -5.18 19.11 -21.64
CA PHE A 176 -5.32 20.00 -20.48
C PHE A 176 -4.17 19.77 -19.51
N ALA A 177 -3.59 20.83 -18.96
CA ALA A 177 -2.68 20.70 -17.83
C ALA A 177 -2.86 21.84 -16.83
N SER A 178 -2.88 21.51 -15.55
CA SER A 178 -2.81 22.50 -14.48
C SER A 178 -1.42 22.61 -13.89
N ALA A 179 -1.12 23.80 -13.36
CA ALA A 179 0.16 24.14 -12.77
C ALA A 179 1.32 23.96 -13.78
N TRP A 180 1.14 24.58 -14.95
CA TRP A 180 2.12 24.63 -16.03
C TRP A 180 3.35 25.47 -15.64
N LEU A 181 4.43 25.25 -16.40
CA LEU A 181 5.72 25.94 -16.25
C LEU A 181 5.54 27.46 -16.36
N ASP A 182 6.46 28.21 -15.73
CA ASP A 182 6.57 29.68 -15.72
C ASP A 182 5.87 30.44 -14.59
N TYR A 183 4.96 29.81 -13.83
CA TYR A 183 4.20 30.50 -12.79
C TYR A 183 4.12 29.70 -11.49
N SER A 184 4.91 30.10 -10.48
CA SER A 184 4.91 29.49 -9.16
C SER A 184 3.59 29.72 -8.41
N GLY A 185 3.20 28.77 -7.55
CA GLY A 185 1.95 28.83 -6.78
C GLY A 185 1.16 27.51 -6.82
N THR A 186 -0.15 27.55 -6.60
CA THR A 186 -1.04 26.37 -6.69
C THR A 186 -2.18 26.62 -7.68
N ALA A 187 -2.34 25.75 -8.68
CA ALA A 187 -3.46 25.85 -9.62
C ALA A 187 -4.70 25.13 -9.07
N TRP A 188 -5.89 25.72 -9.27
CA TRP A 188 -7.15 25.16 -8.77
C TRP A 188 -8.15 24.93 -9.91
N LEU A 189 -8.68 23.70 -9.99
CA LEU A 189 -9.76 23.31 -10.90
C LEU A 189 -10.99 22.89 -10.09
N ARG A 190 -12.18 23.30 -10.52
CA ARG A 190 -13.44 22.89 -9.91
C ARG A 190 -14.45 22.48 -10.96
N LEU A 191 -15.05 21.30 -10.79
CA LEU A 191 -16.12 20.80 -11.66
C LEU A 191 -17.42 20.79 -10.87
N GLU A 192 -18.39 21.61 -11.29
CA GLU A 192 -19.68 21.80 -10.62
C GLU A 192 -20.82 21.47 -11.61
N GLY A 193 -20.83 20.24 -12.12
CA GLY A 193 -21.90 19.73 -12.99
C GLY A 193 -21.66 19.91 -14.49
N GLY A 194 -20.58 20.57 -14.90
CA GLY A 194 -20.16 20.65 -16.30
C GLY A 194 -19.32 19.45 -16.74
N SER A 195 -18.78 19.53 -17.96
CA SER A 195 -17.90 18.49 -18.51
C SER A 195 -16.60 19.08 -19.07
N LEU A 196 -15.46 18.52 -18.68
CA LEU A 196 -14.16 18.75 -19.32
C LEU A 196 -13.75 17.51 -20.11
N THR A 197 -13.57 17.67 -21.42
CA THR A 197 -13.14 16.60 -22.33
C THR A 197 -11.84 17.00 -23.01
N SER A 198 -10.75 16.30 -22.71
CA SER A 198 -9.49 16.38 -23.46
C SER A 198 -9.37 15.23 -24.45
N ARG A 199 -9.00 15.52 -25.70
CA ARG A 199 -8.80 14.47 -26.72
C ARG A 199 -7.64 13.54 -26.42
N THR A 200 -6.57 14.04 -25.80
CA THR A 200 -5.39 13.24 -25.44
C THR A 200 -5.26 13.17 -23.94
N THR A 201 -4.44 14.04 -23.34
CA THR A 201 -4.00 13.92 -21.96
C THR A 201 -4.56 15.06 -21.11
N THR A 202 -4.95 14.71 -19.88
CA THR A 202 -5.22 15.66 -18.81
C THR A 202 -4.17 15.47 -17.71
N VAL A 203 -3.55 16.56 -17.26
CA VAL A 203 -2.59 16.55 -16.15
C VAL A 203 -3.08 17.49 -15.05
N ILE A 204 -3.23 16.96 -13.83
CA ILE A 204 -3.43 17.76 -12.63
C ILE A 204 -2.11 17.84 -11.88
N GLY A 205 -1.46 19.01 -11.89
CA GLY A 205 -0.19 19.23 -11.20
C GLY A 205 1.00 18.83 -12.05
N MET A 206 1.26 19.57 -13.13
CA MET A 206 2.30 19.25 -14.09
C MET A 206 3.71 19.58 -13.60
N ALA A 207 3.97 20.84 -13.24
CA ALA A 207 5.27 21.28 -12.73
C ALA A 207 5.16 21.84 -11.30
N TYR A 208 4.08 22.54 -10.99
CA TYR A 208 3.78 23.06 -9.65
C TYR A 208 2.60 22.31 -8.99
N PRO A 209 2.31 22.54 -7.70
CA PRO A 209 1.13 21.99 -7.05
C PRO A 209 -0.17 22.35 -7.77
N ALA A 210 -1.07 21.38 -7.89
CA ALA A 210 -2.45 21.63 -8.31
C ALA A 210 -3.46 20.84 -7.49
N LEU A 211 -4.62 21.46 -7.29
CA LEU A 211 -5.76 20.91 -6.58
C LEU A 211 -6.97 20.89 -7.52
N ALA A 212 -7.67 19.76 -7.60
CA ALA A 212 -8.95 19.66 -8.29
C ALA A 212 -10.04 19.15 -7.36
N THR A 213 -11.19 19.84 -7.33
CA THR A 213 -12.39 19.39 -6.63
C THR A 213 -13.50 19.13 -7.63
N LEU A 214 -13.97 17.88 -7.70
CA LEU A 214 -14.96 17.45 -8.67
C LEU A 214 -16.26 17.13 -7.93
N GLU A 215 -17.14 18.12 -7.82
CA GLU A 215 -18.39 17.99 -7.07
C GLU A 215 -19.40 17.10 -7.82
N SER A 216 -19.51 17.30 -9.13
CA SER A 216 -20.34 16.52 -10.06
C SER A 216 -19.93 16.80 -11.50
N GLY A 217 -20.49 16.10 -12.48
CA GLY A 217 -20.19 16.28 -13.89
C GLY A 217 -19.25 15.21 -14.45
N THR A 218 -18.48 15.54 -15.49
CA THR A 218 -17.55 14.60 -16.14
C THR A 218 -16.17 15.22 -16.39
N LEU A 219 -15.10 14.51 -16.01
CA LEU A 219 -13.75 14.73 -16.49
C LEU A 219 -13.36 13.54 -17.36
N ALA A 220 -13.32 13.77 -18.67
CA ALA A 220 -13.02 12.76 -19.66
C ALA A 220 -11.69 13.07 -20.37
N THR A 221 -10.84 12.06 -20.49
CA THR A 221 -9.58 12.13 -21.21
C THR A 221 -9.51 10.99 -22.23
N GLY A 222 -9.08 11.29 -23.46
CA GLY A 222 -9.01 10.30 -24.52
C GLY A 222 -7.87 9.29 -24.33
N THR A 223 -6.82 9.66 -23.60
CA THR A 223 -5.72 8.75 -23.23
C THR A 223 -5.53 8.72 -21.71
N ASP A 224 -4.73 9.64 -21.19
CA ASP A 224 -4.20 9.55 -19.83
C ASP A 224 -4.71 10.68 -18.95
N LEU A 225 -5.05 10.33 -17.71
CA LEU A 225 -5.27 11.27 -16.63
C LEU A 225 -4.12 11.11 -15.64
N PHE A 226 -3.22 12.08 -15.63
CA PHE A 226 -2.12 12.14 -14.68
C PHE A 226 -2.47 13.05 -13.51
N ILE A 227 -2.34 12.54 -12.30
CA ILE A 227 -2.41 13.33 -11.08
C ILE A 227 -1.00 13.34 -10.49
N GLY A 228 -0.32 14.49 -10.59
CA GLY A 228 1.10 14.62 -10.27
C GLY A 228 1.95 13.61 -11.01
N GLY A 229 1.89 13.63 -12.35
CA GLY A 229 2.46 12.57 -13.18
C GLY A 229 3.58 12.98 -14.13
N TYR A 230 4.01 14.25 -14.13
CA TYR A 230 5.09 14.70 -15.01
C TYR A 230 6.33 15.10 -14.19
N ALA A 231 7.47 14.51 -14.54
CA ALA A 231 8.77 14.93 -14.07
C ALA A 231 9.05 16.39 -14.51
N PRO A 232 9.88 17.14 -13.77
CA PRO A 232 10.72 16.69 -12.65
C PRO A 232 10.07 16.84 -11.27
N CYS A 233 8.89 17.43 -11.13
CA CYS A 233 8.36 17.78 -9.80
C CYS A 233 6.83 17.90 -9.71
N GLY A 234 6.08 17.32 -10.64
CA GLY A 234 4.62 17.41 -10.66
C GLY A 234 3.96 16.96 -9.36
N ARG A 235 3.02 17.78 -8.86
CA ARG A 235 2.28 17.53 -7.60
C ARG A 235 0.79 17.78 -7.81
N GLY A 236 -0.02 16.72 -7.77
CA GLY A 236 -1.46 16.81 -7.99
C GLY A 236 -2.26 16.20 -6.85
N VAL A 237 -3.33 16.87 -6.45
CA VAL A 237 -4.36 16.28 -5.57
C VAL A 237 -5.73 16.48 -6.19
N VAL A 238 -6.49 15.39 -6.27
CA VAL A 238 -7.88 15.42 -6.74
C VAL A 238 -8.79 14.88 -5.65
N THR A 239 -9.86 15.61 -5.37
CA THR A 239 -10.97 15.15 -4.54
C THR A 239 -12.20 15.01 -5.43
N ASN A 240 -12.66 13.79 -5.63
CA ASN A 240 -13.86 13.48 -6.41
C ASN A 240 -15.05 13.20 -5.49
N ASN A 241 -16.01 14.11 -5.43
CA ASN A 241 -17.21 14.02 -4.59
C ASN A 241 -18.42 13.43 -5.33
N GLY A 242 -18.42 13.41 -6.66
CA GLY A 242 -19.57 12.95 -7.43
C GLY A 242 -19.41 12.95 -8.94
N ALA A 243 -18.24 13.27 -9.47
CA ALA A 243 -18.01 13.31 -10.92
C ALA A 243 -17.67 11.94 -11.49
N THR A 244 -17.89 11.81 -12.80
CA THR A 244 -17.37 10.70 -13.60
C THR A 244 -15.97 11.03 -14.06
N LEU A 245 -15.00 10.21 -13.68
CA LEU A 245 -13.63 10.21 -14.18
C LEU A 245 -13.51 9.11 -15.25
N SER A 246 -13.37 9.51 -16.50
CA SER A 246 -13.23 8.58 -17.64
C SER A 246 -11.87 8.76 -18.29
N ALA A 247 -11.05 7.71 -18.29
CA ALA A 247 -9.73 7.70 -18.91
C ALA A 247 -9.42 6.32 -19.52
N LEU A 248 -8.48 6.25 -20.46
CA LEU A 248 -7.87 4.94 -20.75
C LEU A 248 -7.00 4.54 -19.57
N ARG A 249 -6.14 5.45 -19.10
CA ARG A 249 -5.29 5.22 -17.93
C ARG A 249 -5.37 6.38 -16.94
N LEU A 250 -5.45 6.05 -15.66
CA LEU A 250 -5.37 6.96 -14.54
C LEU A 250 -4.11 6.67 -13.73
N HIS A 251 -3.22 7.66 -13.66
CA HIS A 251 -1.91 7.54 -13.03
C HIS A 251 -1.79 8.55 -11.88
N LEU A 252 -1.43 8.07 -10.69
CA LEU A 252 -1.18 8.88 -9.50
C LEU A 252 0.30 8.77 -9.14
N GLY A 253 1.09 9.84 -9.29
CA GLY A 253 2.53 9.79 -9.04
C GLY A 253 3.24 8.88 -10.04
N HIS A 254 3.42 9.35 -11.27
CA HIS A 254 3.83 8.50 -12.39
C HIS A 254 5.35 8.41 -12.63
N GLU A 255 6.09 9.46 -12.28
CA GLU A 255 7.51 9.59 -12.60
C GLU A 255 8.32 10.00 -11.36
N THR A 256 9.64 9.86 -11.45
CA THR A 256 10.54 10.19 -10.34
C THR A 256 10.34 11.63 -9.86
N ASN A 257 10.34 11.84 -8.54
CA ASN A 257 10.09 13.11 -7.86
C ASN A 257 8.67 13.70 -8.03
N THR A 258 7.71 12.91 -8.53
CA THR A 258 6.30 13.32 -8.64
C THR A 258 5.44 12.77 -7.49
N TYR A 259 4.37 13.49 -7.15
CA TYR A 259 3.40 13.08 -6.14
C TYR A 259 1.97 13.26 -6.62
N GLY A 260 1.19 12.18 -6.61
CA GLY A 260 -0.21 12.19 -7.00
C GLY A 260 -1.13 11.63 -5.92
N ARG A 261 -2.21 12.34 -5.61
CA ARG A 261 -3.23 11.86 -4.68
C ARG A 261 -4.65 11.98 -5.24
N LEU A 262 -5.42 10.90 -5.13
CA LEU A 262 -6.85 10.88 -5.43
C LEU A 262 -7.66 10.44 -4.21
N ILE A 263 -8.62 11.26 -3.80
CA ILE A 263 -9.64 10.93 -2.81
C ILE A 263 -10.96 10.77 -3.56
N HIS A 264 -11.49 9.55 -3.61
CA HIS A 264 -12.72 9.20 -4.33
C HIS A 264 -13.87 8.98 -3.35
N ASN A 265 -14.64 10.04 -3.12
CA ASN A 265 -15.79 10.09 -2.22
C ASN A 265 -17.10 9.67 -2.90
N GLY A 266 -17.22 9.84 -4.22
CA GLY A 266 -18.45 9.58 -4.96
C GLY A 266 -18.27 9.66 -6.48
N GLY A 267 -19.33 9.36 -7.23
CA GLY A 267 -19.29 9.30 -8.69
C GLY A 267 -18.71 7.99 -9.22
N MET A 268 -18.13 8.02 -10.42
CA MET A 268 -17.64 6.83 -11.11
C MET A 268 -16.19 7.04 -11.54
N ILE A 269 -15.34 6.04 -11.31
CA ILE A 269 -14.04 5.93 -11.98
C ILE A 269 -14.16 4.80 -13.00
N ASP A 270 -13.86 5.12 -14.25
CA ASP A 270 -13.87 4.18 -15.37
C ASP A 270 -12.54 4.27 -16.14
N CYS A 271 -11.67 3.29 -15.90
CA CYS A 271 -10.35 3.17 -16.52
C CYS A 271 -10.32 1.95 -17.46
N ARG A 272 -10.15 2.21 -18.76
CA ARG A 272 -10.48 1.23 -19.82
C ARG A 272 -9.30 0.57 -20.53
N ALA A 273 -8.05 0.93 -20.24
CA ALA A 273 -6.90 0.35 -20.93
C ALA A 273 -6.82 -1.18 -20.71
N GLY A 274 -6.98 -1.94 -21.79
CA GLY A 274 -6.99 -3.41 -21.78
C GLY A 274 -5.62 -4.09 -21.88
N ASN A 275 -4.52 -3.33 -21.85
CA ASN A 275 -3.17 -3.84 -22.07
C ASN A 275 -2.52 -4.36 -20.76
N LYS A 276 -1.25 -4.80 -20.85
CA LYS A 276 -0.51 -5.34 -19.69
C LYS A 276 -0.25 -4.29 -18.61
N ASP A 277 -0.26 -3.01 -18.99
CA ASP A 277 -0.08 -1.87 -18.09
C ASP A 277 -1.36 -1.63 -17.29
N SER A 278 -1.21 -1.20 -16.05
CA SER A 278 -2.37 -0.95 -15.18
C SER A 278 -3.17 0.25 -15.72
N SER A 279 -4.46 0.07 -15.98
CA SER A 279 -5.36 1.18 -16.31
C SER A 279 -5.58 2.12 -15.11
N LEU A 280 -5.41 1.62 -13.88
CA LEU A 280 -5.24 2.43 -12.68
C LEU A 280 -3.88 2.14 -12.05
N GLN A 281 -2.97 3.12 -12.08
CA GLN A 281 -1.61 3.00 -11.57
C GLN A 281 -1.38 4.00 -10.44
N VAL A 282 -1.00 3.50 -9.26
CA VAL A 282 -0.76 4.30 -8.05
C VAL A 282 0.71 4.13 -7.66
N GLY A 283 1.53 5.16 -7.89
CA GLY A 283 2.98 5.10 -7.74
C GLY A 283 3.64 4.31 -8.86
N PHE A 284 4.46 4.95 -9.70
CA PHE A 284 5.15 4.30 -10.82
C PHE A 284 6.46 5.03 -11.14
N ASN A 285 7.45 4.36 -11.73
CA ASN A 285 8.75 4.93 -12.17
C ASN A 285 9.39 5.93 -11.17
N GLY A 286 9.38 5.62 -9.86
CA GLY A 286 9.93 6.46 -8.79
C GLY A 286 8.99 7.53 -8.26
N GLY A 287 7.80 7.67 -8.82
CA GLY A 287 6.72 8.53 -8.36
C GLY A 287 5.98 7.95 -7.16
N VAL A 288 5.38 8.83 -6.37
CA VAL A 288 4.63 8.49 -5.16
C VAL A 288 3.15 8.72 -5.40
N GLY A 289 2.35 7.67 -5.29
CA GLY A 289 0.91 7.71 -5.51
C GLY A 289 0.11 7.37 -4.26
N GLU A 290 -1.00 8.08 -4.06
CA GLU A 290 -1.98 7.81 -3.01
C GLU A 290 -3.41 7.74 -3.58
N PHE A 291 -4.12 6.65 -3.30
CA PHE A 291 -5.52 6.51 -3.66
C PHE A 291 -6.35 6.15 -2.43
N VAL A 292 -7.40 6.93 -2.15
CA VAL A 292 -8.36 6.63 -1.08
C VAL A 292 -9.74 6.42 -1.70
N ALA A 293 -10.22 5.19 -1.69
CA ALA A 293 -11.54 4.82 -2.17
C ALA A 293 -12.56 4.79 -1.02
N ARG A 294 -13.53 5.71 -1.04
CA ARG A 294 -14.74 5.69 -0.21
C ARG A 294 -15.98 5.29 -1.00
N ALA A 295 -15.96 5.48 -2.32
CA ALA A 295 -16.97 5.02 -3.24
C ALA A 295 -16.44 3.90 -4.15
N GLY A 296 -17.35 3.28 -4.91
CA GLY A 296 -17.00 2.25 -5.86
C GLY A 296 -16.15 2.77 -7.02
N PHE A 297 -15.27 1.92 -7.54
CA PHE A 297 -14.43 2.22 -8.70
C PHE A 297 -14.31 1.00 -9.60
N ILE A 298 -14.20 1.22 -10.91
CA ILE A 298 -14.01 0.16 -11.90
C ILE A 298 -12.72 0.44 -12.65
N THR A 299 -11.89 -0.59 -12.78
CA THR A 299 -10.65 -0.52 -13.56
C THR A 299 -10.40 -1.84 -14.26
N TYR A 300 -9.79 -1.78 -15.44
CA TYR A 300 -9.35 -2.99 -16.10
C TYR A 300 -8.22 -3.66 -15.32
N ALA A 301 -7.06 -3.03 -15.19
CA ALA A 301 -5.94 -3.54 -14.41
C ALA A 301 -5.50 -2.50 -13.39
N MET A 302 -5.07 -2.97 -12.22
CA MET A 302 -4.65 -2.10 -11.12
C MET A 302 -3.23 -2.41 -10.68
N GLY A 303 -2.40 -1.38 -10.55
CA GLY A 303 -1.03 -1.50 -10.08
C GLY A 303 -0.78 -0.53 -8.93
N ILE A 304 -0.16 -1.06 -7.88
CA ILE A 304 0.26 -0.31 -6.70
C ILE A 304 1.77 -0.44 -6.62
N GLY A 305 2.45 0.68 -6.88
CA GLY A 305 3.88 0.74 -7.11
C GLY A 305 4.33 0.12 -8.43
N GLY A 306 5.64 0.11 -8.62
CA GLY A 306 6.37 -0.58 -9.68
C GLY A 306 7.03 0.35 -10.70
N ARG A 307 7.46 -0.23 -11.82
CA ARG A 307 8.25 0.45 -12.86
C ARG A 307 8.04 -0.17 -14.24
N THR A 308 8.44 0.55 -15.28
CA THR A 308 8.44 0.06 -16.68
C THR A 308 9.59 -0.91 -16.93
N THR A 309 10.80 -0.53 -16.51
CA THR A 309 12.05 -1.30 -16.71
C THR A 309 12.90 -1.27 -15.45
N PRO A 310 13.85 -2.21 -15.28
CA PRO A 310 14.75 -2.24 -14.12
C PRO A 310 15.57 -0.96 -13.91
N ASP A 311 15.82 -0.19 -14.97
CA ASP A 311 16.61 1.04 -14.93
C ASP A 311 15.89 2.21 -14.23
N HIS A 312 14.56 2.14 -14.11
CA HIS A 312 13.81 3.11 -13.33
C HIS A 312 13.72 2.69 -11.85
N PRO A 313 13.80 3.64 -10.90
CA PRO A 313 13.46 3.34 -9.52
C PRO A 313 12.00 2.85 -9.44
N PRO A 314 11.67 1.88 -8.57
CA PRO A 314 10.29 1.47 -8.37
C PRO A 314 9.50 2.63 -7.74
N GLY A 315 8.37 3.00 -8.34
CA GLY A 315 7.44 3.95 -7.73
C GLY A 315 6.75 3.34 -6.52
N THR A 316 6.29 4.19 -5.59
CA THR A 316 5.68 3.78 -4.33
C THR A 316 4.19 4.12 -4.32
N GLY A 317 3.34 3.11 -4.15
CA GLY A 317 1.89 3.30 -4.11
C GLY A 317 1.28 3.03 -2.74
N THR A 318 0.34 3.86 -2.32
CA THR A 318 -0.55 3.58 -1.18
C THR A 318 -2.00 3.63 -1.63
N VAL A 319 -2.73 2.54 -1.42
CA VAL A 319 -4.16 2.47 -1.72
C VAL A 319 -4.91 2.11 -0.45
N THR A 320 -5.93 2.90 -0.10
CA THR A 320 -6.85 2.59 1.00
C THR A 320 -8.25 2.34 0.46
N VAL A 321 -8.84 1.19 0.77
CA VAL A 321 -10.22 0.84 0.39
C VAL A 321 -11.06 0.80 1.65
N LEU A 322 -11.90 1.82 1.82
CA LEU A 322 -12.70 2.03 3.02
C LEU A 322 -14.00 1.22 2.99
N GLU A 323 -14.61 1.06 4.16
CA GLU A 323 -15.88 0.39 4.34
C GLU A 323 -16.97 0.94 3.41
N GLY A 324 -17.75 0.05 2.82
CA GLY A 324 -18.76 0.38 1.81
C GLY A 324 -18.21 0.57 0.39
N ALA A 325 -16.91 0.83 0.20
CA ALA A 325 -16.32 0.93 -1.12
C ALA A 325 -16.17 -0.45 -1.77
N VAL A 326 -16.51 -0.52 -3.06
CA VAL A 326 -16.36 -1.74 -3.88
C VAL A 326 -15.51 -1.42 -5.10
N GLY A 327 -14.31 -2.00 -5.16
CA GLY A 327 -13.41 -1.90 -6.31
C GLY A 327 -13.57 -3.10 -7.24
N ASP A 328 -14.00 -2.88 -8.47
CA ASP A 328 -14.09 -3.89 -9.51
C ASP A 328 -12.82 -3.86 -10.38
N VAL A 329 -12.00 -4.90 -10.28
CA VAL A 329 -10.78 -5.09 -11.08
C VAL A 329 -11.02 -6.22 -12.08
N ASN A 330 -11.12 -5.87 -13.37
CA ASN A 330 -11.53 -6.82 -14.39
C ASN A 330 -10.43 -7.81 -14.78
N GLY A 331 -9.19 -7.32 -14.86
CA GLY A 331 -7.96 -8.04 -15.15
C GLY A 331 -7.17 -8.36 -13.88
N LEU A 332 -5.95 -7.83 -13.78
CA LEU A 332 -4.98 -8.17 -12.74
C LEU A 332 -4.78 -7.01 -11.75
N LEU A 333 -4.82 -7.33 -10.46
CA LEU A 333 -4.37 -6.46 -9.37
C LEU A 333 -2.94 -6.82 -8.97
N ARG A 334 -2.04 -5.84 -9.00
CA ARG A 334 -0.63 -6.01 -8.61
C ARG A 334 -0.27 -5.07 -7.47
N VAL A 335 0.16 -5.64 -6.35
CA VAL A 335 0.78 -4.91 -5.25
C VAL A 335 2.28 -5.15 -5.34
N ARG A 336 3.00 -4.26 -6.03
CA ARG A 336 4.42 -4.43 -6.37
C ARG A 336 5.33 -3.80 -5.32
N ASN A 337 5.32 -2.48 -5.27
CA ASN A 337 6.13 -1.66 -4.37
C ASN A 337 5.23 -0.67 -3.63
N GLY A 338 4.63 -1.11 -2.53
CA GLY A 338 3.62 -0.31 -1.86
C GLY A 338 2.65 -1.10 -1.01
N SER A 339 1.58 -0.42 -0.59
CA SER A 339 0.62 -0.95 0.36
C SER A 339 -0.82 -0.84 -0.15
N LEU A 340 -1.55 -1.94 -0.05
CA LEU A 340 -3.01 -1.98 -0.11
C LEU A 340 -3.57 -2.12 1.31
N ALA A 341 -4.13 -1.03 1.82
CA ALA A 341 -4.80 -0.97 3.11
C ALA A 341 -6.32 -1.21 2.94
N MET A 342 -6.79 -2.36 3.37
CA MET A 342 -8.20 -2.70 3.43
C MET A 342 -8.78 -2.23 4.78
N ARG A 343 -9.82 -1.42 4.78
CA ARG A 343 -10.52 -0.98 6.01
C ARG A 343 -12.02 -1.15 5.88
N GLY A 344 -12.44 -2.38 5.60
CA GLY A 344 -13.83 -2.81 5.40
C GLY A 344 -14.31 -2.82 3.97
N GLY A 345 -13.48 -2.38 3.02
CA GLY A 345 -13.80 -2.40 1.61
C GLY A 345 -13.88 -3.81 1.01
N THR A 346 -14.45 -3.88 -0.19
CA THR A 346 -14.45 -5.09 -1.04
C THR A 346 -13.67 -4.85 -2.31
N ILE A 347 -12.79 -5.78 -2.68
CA ILE A 347 -12.22 -5.86 -4.04
C ILE A 347 -12.83 -7.07 -4.76
N ARG A 348 -13.40 -6.84 -5.93
CA ARG A 348 -13.91 -7.88 -6.82
C ARG A 348 -12.94 -8.11 -7.97
N LEU A 349 -12.47 -9.35 -8.12
CA LEU A 349 -11.54 -9.80 -9.14
C LEU A 349 -12.35 -10.53 -10.22
N GLN A 350 -12.61 -9.92 -11.37
CA GLN A 350 -13.62 -10.44 -12.31
C GLN A 350 -13.12 -11.49 -13.31
N ARG A 351 -11.79 -11.58 -13.51
CA ARG A 351 -11.16 -12.51 -14.45
C ARG A 351 -11.81 -12.46 -15.84
N THR A 352 -11.86 -11.29 -16.46
CA THR A 352 -12.52 -11.12 -17.76
C THR A 352 -11.67 -11.55 -18.96
N HIS A 353 -10.36 -11.74 -18.80
CA HIS A 353 -9.45 -12.20 -19.86
C HIS A 353 -8.44 -13.25 -19.39
N GLY A 354 -7.85 -13.98 -20.35
CA GLY A 354 -7.05 -15.21 -20.21
C GLY A 354 -5.77 -15.16 -19.37
N TYR A 355 -5.63 -14.19 -18.46
CA TYR A 355 -4.63 -14.26 -17.41
C TYR A 355 -5.03 -15.36 -16.40
N PRO A 356 -4.11 -16.28 -16.07
CA PRO A 356 -4.38 -17.28 -15.05
C PRO A 356 -4.45 -16.66 -13.65
N THR A 357 -3.81 -15.51 -13.43
CA THR A 357 -3.65 -14.87 -12.11
C THR A 357 -4.48 -13.61 -11.99
N ASN A 358 -5.11 -13.40 -10.83
CA ASN A 358 -5.96 -12.26 -10.50
C ASN A 358 -5.29 -11.25 -9.55
N LEU A 359 -4.49 -11.76 -8.61
CA LEU A 359 -3.80 -10.96 -7.61
C LEU A 359 -2.32 -11.34 -7.56
N ILE A 360 -1.43 -10.36 -7.59
CA ILE A 360 0.00 -10.56 -7.34
C ILE A 360 0.41 -9.66 -6.18
N VAL A 361 1.01 -10.24 -5.15
CA VAL A 361 1.61 -9.50 -4.03
C VAL A 361 3.11 -9.74 -4.07
N HIS A 362 3.87 -8.66 -4.26
CA HIS A 362 5.31 -8.62 -4.48
C HIS A 362 5.72 -9.34 -5.78
N GLN A 363 6.06 -8.54 -6.80
CA GLN A 363 6.46 -9.03 -8.13
C GLN A 363 7.92 -8.70 -8.45
N ASP A 364 8.39 -7.52 -8.06
CA ASP A 364 9.73 -7.04 -8.38
C ASP A 364 10.67 -7.40 -7.22
N ALA A 365 11.80 -8.07 -7.51
CA ALA A 365 12.67 -8.66 -6.49
C ALA A 365 13.33 -7.65 -5.52
N ASP A 366 13.41 -6.38 -5.92
CA ASP A 366 13.96 -5.24 -5.16
C ASP A 366 12.86 -4.34 -4.56
N ALA A 367 11.60 -4.78 -4.61
CA ALA A 367 10.45 -4.05 -4.08
C ALA A 367 9.79 -4.80 -2.92
N ALA A 368 8.88 -4.12 -2.22
CA ALA A 368 8.08 -4.74 -1.18
C ALA A 368 6.58 -4.48 -1.39
N GLY A 369 5.80 -5.57 -1.46
CA GLY A 369 4.36 -5.53 -1.63
C GLY A 369 3.64 -5.95 -0.34
N PHE A 370 2.75 -5.08 0.16
CA PHE A 370 2.03 -5.28 1.41
C PHE A 370 0.51 -5.20 1.22
N ILE A 371 -0.23 -6.13 1.81
CA ILE A 371 -1.67 -5.97 2.03
C ILE A 371 -1.91 -5.96 3.54
N ARG A 372 -2.65 -4.99 4.06
CA ARG A 372 -2.94 -4.88 5.49
C ARG A 372 -4.39 -4.50 5.77
N GLY A 373 -4.93 -4.97 6.88
CA GLY A 373 -6.19 -4.49 7.44
C GLY A 373 -7.29 -5.55 7.46
N TRP A 374 -8.52 -5.16 7.14
CA TRP A 374 -9.70 -6.02 7.15
C TRP A 374 -10.64 -5.67 5.99
N GLY A 375 -11.44 -6.62 5.53
CA GLY A 375 -12.23 -6.49 4.29
C GLY A 375 -12.25 -7.80 3.53
N ARG A 376 -12.63 -7.79 2.25
CA ARG A 376 -12.75 -9.04 1.48
C ARG A 376 -12.34 -8.93 0.02
N PHE A 377 -11.82 -10.04 -0.51
CA PHE A 377 -11.58 -10.29 -1.92
C PHE A 377 -12.62 -11.28 -2.44
N THR A 378 -13.29 -10.94 -3.54
CA THR A 378 -14.40 -11.74 -4.08
C THR A 378 -14.43 -11.66 -5.61
N VAL A 379 -15.47 -12.22 -6.22
CA VAL A 379 -15.76 -12.19 -7.66
C VAL A 379 -17.27 -12.09 -7.82
N SER A 380 -17.76 -11.39 -8.85
CA SER A 380 -19.21 -11.33 -9.09
C SER A 380 -19.77 -12.67 -9.56
N ASP A 381 -18.99 -13.42 -10.33
CA ASP A 381 -19.30 -14.76 -10.78
C ASP A 381 -18.51 -15.80 -9.97
N THR A 382 -19.16 -16.38 -8.96
CA THR A 382 -18.56 -17.36 -8.05
C THR A 382 -18.19 -18.69 -8.70
N THR A 383 -18.55 -18.91 -9.97
CA THR A 383 -18.11 -20.09 -10.74
C THR A 383 -16.68 -19.93 -11.27
N LYS A 384 -16.18 -18.69 -11.35
CA LYS A 384 -14.82 -18.43 -11.80
C LYS A 384 -13.82 -18.70 -10.70
N ALA A 385 -12.85 -19.55 -11.02
CA ALA A 385 -11.75 -19.80 -10.10
C ALA A 385 -10.83 -18.58 -10.02
N LEU A 386 -10.55 -18.09 -8.82
CA LEU A 386 -9.61 -16.99 -8.59
C LEU A 386 -8.23 -17.54 -8.21
N ARG A 387 -7.17 -16.91 -8.71
CA ARG A 387 -5.79 -17.32 -8.41
C ARG A 387 -4.93 -16.13 -7.98
N MET A 388 -4.01 -16.39 -7.06
CA MET A 388 -3.05 -15.39 -6.60
C MET A 388 -1.61 -15.89 -6.68
N ILE A 389 -0.68 -14.94 -6.82
CA ILE A 389 0.75 -15.13 -6.55
C ILE A 389 1.07 -14.33 -5.29
N HIS A 390 1.54 -15.00 -4.25
CA HIS A 390 1.84 -14.42 -2.94
C HIS A 390 3.33 -14.54 -2.63
N ASN A 391 4.08 -13.46 -2.85
CA ASN A 391 5.49 -13.37 -2.48
C ASN A 391 5.77 -12.27 -1.45
N GLY A 392 4.73 -11.59 -0.95
CA GLY A 392 4.85 -10.44 -0.07
C GLY A 392 4.36 -10.72 1.36
N VAL A 393 3.88 -9.67 2.02
CA VAL A 393 3.39 -9.73 3.40
C VAL A 393 1.91 -9.36 3.42
N ILE A 394 1.08 -10.25 3.93
CA ILE A 394 -0.36 -10.03 4.09
C ILE A 394 -0.72 -10.08 5.58
N THR A 395 -1.18 -8.96 6.13
CA THR A 395 -1.46 -8.81 7.56
C THR A 395 -2.93 -8.45 7.80
N ALA A 396 -3.69 -9.35 8.44
CA ALA A 396 -4.99 -8.96 9.00
C ALA A 396 -4.79 -8.07 10.23
N ASP A 397 -5.36 -6.87 10.22
CA ASP A 397 -5.31 -5.95 11.36
C ASP A 397 -6.74 -5.63 11.79
N GLY A 398 -7.11 -6.10 12.98
CA GLY A 398 -8.45 -5.88 13.54
C GLY A 398 -8.66 -4.48 14.11
N GLU A 399 -7.58 -3.70 14.28
CA GLU A 399 -7.60 -2.38 14.92
C GLU A 399 -8.24 -2.43 16.34
N GLY A 400 -8.03 -3.53 17.07
CA GLY A 400 -8.49 -3.71 18.45
C GLY A 400 -9.86 -4.37 18.61
N VAL A 401 -10.54 -4.69 17.50
CA VAL A 401 -11.81 -5.42 17.45
C VAL A 401 -11.71 -6.62 16.49
N GLU A 402 -12.56 -7.63 16.70
CA GLU A 402 -12.52 -8.86 15.89
C GLU A 402 -12.98 -8.58 14.46
N ARG A 403 -12.03 -8.65 13.52
CA ARG A 403 -12.29 -8.42 12.09
C ARG A 403 -11.45 -9.35 11.25
N ASP A 404 -11.95 -9.59 10.03
CA ASP A 404 -11.37 -10.55 9.12
C ASP A 404 -10.87 -9.86 7.84
N LEU A 405 -9.74 -10.33 7.33
CA LEU A 405 -9.28 -10.08 5.98
C LEU A 405 -9.51 -11.36 5.17
N ASP A 406 -10.51 -11.33 4.29
CA ASP A 406 -11.08 -12.52 3.69
C ASP A 406 -10.57 -12.77 2.26
N PHE A 407 -9.88 -13.90 2.08
CA PHE A 407 -9.43 -14.42 0.79
C PHE A 407 -10.11 -15.76 0.42
N ASN A 408 -11.15 -16.21 1.13
CA ASN A 408 -11.74 -17.55 0.96
C ASN A 408 -12.19 -17.87 -0.47
N LEU A 409 -12.54 -16.88 -1.28
CA LEU A 409 -12.97 -17.09 -2.67
C LEU A 409 -11.81 -17.25 -3.65
N ILE A 410 -10.57 -17.14 -3.20
CA ILE A 410 -9.39 -17.51 -3.96
C ILE A 410 -9.20 -19.02 -3.85
N ASP A 411 -9.04 -19.70 -4.98
CA ASP A 411 -8.94 -21.16 -5.04
C ASP A 411 -7.49 -21.66 -5.15
N VAL A 412 -6.58 -20.81 -5.63
CA VAL A 412 -5.18 -21.19 -5.85
C VAL A 412 -4.24 -20.10 -5.35
N VAL A 413 -3.30 -20.51 -4.49
CA VAL A 413 -2.13 -19.73 -4.11
C VAL A 413 -0.92 -20.30 -4.83
N ASN A 414 -0.17 -19.44 -5.51
CA ASN A 414 1.15 -19.71 -6.03
C ASN A 414 2.15 -18.77 -5.36
N HIS A 415 3.43 -19.08 -5.44
CA HIS A 415 4.52 -18.16 -5.13
C HIS A 415 5.76 -18.55 -5.94
N ASP A 416 6.70 -17.62 -6.12
CA ASP A 416 7.96 -17.85 -6.82
C ASP A 416 9.03 -18.40 -5.83
N PRO A 417 10.01 -19.23 -6.24
CA PRO A 417 10.99 -19.83 -5.32
C PRO A 417 11.91 -18.83 -4.60
N LYS A 418 11.90 -17.56 -5.00
CA LYS A 418 12.74 -16.48 -4.44
C LYS A 418 12.02 -15.66 -3.36
N THR A 419 11.03 -16.23 -2.69
CA THR A 419 10.38 -15.58 -1.55
C THR A 419 11.38 -15.30 -0.43
N GLY A 420 11.51 -14.03 -0.02
CA GLY A 420 12.29 -13.65 1.15
C GLY A 420 11.69 -14.24 2.43
N GLY A 421 12.49 -14.37 3.50
CA GLY A 421 12.12 -15.08 4.72
C GLY A 421 10.87 -14.58 5.46
N ALA A 422 10.43 -13.34 5.21
CA ALA A 422 9.24 -12.74 5.82
C ALA A 422 7.97 -12.86 4.95
N SER A 423 8.01 -13.54 3.81
CA SER A 423 6.84 -13.66 2.94
C SER A 423 5.80 -14.59 3.57
N GLY A 424 4.56 -14.14 3.76
CA GLY A 424 3.55 -14.95 4.44
C GLY A 424 2.36 -14.21 5.00
N TRP A 425 1.62 -14.90 5.85
CA TRP A 425 0.36 -14.47 6.43
C TRP A 425 0.54 -14.03 7.88
N TYR A 426 -0.06 -12.91 8.26
CA TYR A 426 0.11 -12.34 9.59
C TYR A 426 -1.24 -11.85 10.10
N ALA A 427 -1.36 -11.77 11.43
CA ALA A 427 -2.57 -11.28 12.06
C ALA A 427 -2.22 -10.55 13.37
N VAL A 428 -2.76 -9.35 13.56
CA VAL A 428 -2.49 -8.49 14.72
C VAL A 428 -3.77 -7.80 15.19
N ASN A 429 -3.78 -7.34 16.44
CA ASN A 429 -4.84 -6.51 17.03
C ASN A 429 -6.25 -7.09 16.82
N LYS A 430 -6.45 -8.37 17.14
CA LYS A 430 -7.68 -9.16 16.91
C LYS A 430 -8.05 -9.43 15.44
N GLY A 431 -7.14 -9.18 14.51
CA GLY A 431 -7.30 -9.55 13.10
C GLY A 431 -7.29 -11.07 12.88
N ARG A 432 -7.92 -11.51 11.79
CA ARG A 432 -7.79 -12.88 11.27
C ARG A 432 -7.71 -12.85 9.75
N VAL A 433 -6.74 -13.54 9.18
CA VAL A 433 -6.72 -13.80 7.74
C VAL A 433 -7.54 -15.07 7.51
N LEU A 434 -8.59 -14.99 6.69
CA LEU A 434 -9.25 -16.18 6.18
C LEU A 434 -8.55 -16.57 4.88
N PHE A 435 -7.98 -17.78 4.86
CA PHE A 435 -7.13 -18.23 3.78
C PHE A 435 -7.93 -18.54 2.51
N PRO A 436 -7.28 -18.47 1.34
CA PRO A 436 -7.77 -19.11 0.13
C PRO A 436 -8.24 -20.55 0.40
N ARG A 437 -9.39 -20.92 -0.17
CA ARG A 437 -9.96 -22.26 0.02
C ARG A 437 -9.21 -23.26 -0.86
N THR A 438 -8.73 -24.35 -0.26
CA THR A 438 -8.15 -25.47 -1.03
C THR A 438 -9.19 -26.57 -1.15
N ARG A 439 -9.84 -26.71 -2.31
CA ARG A 439 -10.75 -27.83 -2.62
C ARG A 439 -10.03 -28.91 -3.42
N ARG A 440 -9.93 -30.12 -2.86
CA ARG A 440 -9.23 -31.25 -3.49
C ARG A 440 -9.79 -32.58 -3.00
N ALA A 441 -9.60 -33.63 -3.82
CA ALA A 441 -9.66 -35.01 -3.39
C ALA A 441 -8.26 -35.46 -2.90
N PHE A 442 -8.14 -35.77 -1.62
CA PHE A 442 -6.90 -36.21 -1.00
C PHE A 442 -6.82 -37.73 -1.06
N ALA A 443 -5.71 -38.26 -1.57
CA ALA A 443 -5.37 -39.67 -1.40
C ALA A 443 -4.76 -39.93 0.00
N PRO A 444 -4.82 -41.17 0.52
CA PRO A 444 -4.19 -41.50 1.80
C PRO A 444 -2.69 -41.18 1.78
N GLY A 445 -2.21 -40.42 2.77
CA GLY A 445 -0.81 -40.02 2.88
C GLY A 445 -0.38 -38.92 1.91
N GLU A 446 -1.24 -38.46 1.00
CA GLU A 446 -0.95 -37.32 0.14
C GLU A 446 -0.91 -36.03 0.98
N THR A 447 0.17 -35.28 0.86
CA THR A 447 0.33 -33.99 1.52
C THR A 447 -0.05 -32.87 0.55
N ALA A 448 -0.86 -31.91 1.02
CA ALA A 448 -1.09 -30.66 0.30
C ALA A 448 -0.95 -29.44 1.23
N CYS A 449 -0.30 -28.39 0.72
CA CYS A 449 -0.18 -27.13 1.43
C CYS A 449 -1.47 -26.28 1.33
N TRP A 450 -1.70 -25.47 2.35
CA TRP A 450 -2.84 -24.57 2.52
C TRP A 450 -2.35 -23.20 3.01
N GLY A 451 -2.83 -22.15 2.36
CA GLY A 451 -2.19 -20.82 2.41
C GLY A 451 -0.89 -20.77 1.58
N ASP A 452 -0.58 -21.79 0.80
CA ASP A 452 0.64 -21.89 -0.01
C ASP A 452 0.37 -22.72 -1.28
N LEU A 453 1.38 -22.91 -2.13
CA LEU A 453 1.34 -23.74 -3.31
C LEU A 453 1.02 -25.19 -2.94
N ALA A 454 -0.22 -25.62 -3.24
CA ALA A 454 -0.77 -26.90 -2.81
C ALA A 454 0.04 -28.14 -3.23
N SER A 455 0.84 -28.05 -4.30
CA SER A 455 1.70 -29.14 -4.78
C SER A 455 3.00 -29.32 -4.00
N LYS A 456 3.34 -28.41 -3.08
CA LYS A 456 4.57 -28.52 -2.27
C LYS A 456 4.42 -29.56 -1.16
N PRO A 457 5.50 -30.30 -0.83
CA PRO A 457 5.47 -31.28 0.25
C PRO A 457 5.51 -30.65 1.65
N VAL A 458 6.02 -29.41 1.77
CA VAL A 458 6.06 -28.63 3.01
C VAL A 458 5.72 -27.17 2.73
N PRO A 459 5.10 -26.47 3.70
CA PRO A 459 4.77 -25.06 3.56
C PRO A 459 6.03 -24.18 3.59
N GLU A 460 6.19 -23.24 2.68
CA GLU A 460 7.30 -22.29 2.63
C GLU A 460 6.91 -20.90 3.12
N LEU A 461 5.70 -20.44 2.77
CA LEU A 461 5.17 -19.14 3.22
C LEU A 461 4.94 -19.15 4.74
N VAL A 462 5.37 -18.09 5.41
CA VAL A 462 5.22 -17.95 6.87
C VAL A 462 3.75 -18.02 7.26
N ASN A 463 3.47 -18.78 8.32
CA ASN A 463 2.15 -19.06 8.88
C ASN A 463 1.18 -19.85 7.99
N SER A 464 1.70 -20.55 6.98
CA SER A 464 0.94 -21.55 6.21
C SER A 464 1.04 -22.96 6.83
N ALA A 465 0.22 -23.91 6.35
CA ALA A 465 0.18 -25.27 6.87
C ALA A 465 0.09 -26.30 5.73
N ALA A 466 0.47 -27.54 6.00
CA ALA A 466 0.23 -28.68 5.12
C ALA A 466 -0.59 -29.74 5.85
N LEU A 467 -1.45 -30.43 5.10
CA LEU A 467 -2.37 -31.44 5.62
C LEU A 467 -2.18 -32.75 4.86
N SER A 468 -2.27 -33.87 5.58
CA SER A 468 -2.28 -35.22 5.00
C SER A 468 -3.30 -36.09 5.72
N PHE A 469 -4.24 -36.66 4.97
CA PHE A 469 -5.32 -37.49 5.53
C PHE A 469 -4.93 -38.97 5.50
N THR A 470 -5.38 -39.72 6.51
CA THR A 470 -5.11 -41.16 6.62
C THR A 470 -6.01 -42.02 5.73
N ALA A 471 -7.09 -41.45 5.21
CA ALA A 471 -8.06 -42.10 4.33
C ALA A 471 -8.48 -41.12 3.21
N PRO A 472 -9.03 -41.61 2.08
CA PRO A 472 -9.46 -40.74 1.01
C PRO A 472 -10.56 -39.79 1.48
N VAL A 473 -10.42 -38.49 1.20
CA VAL A 473 -11.43 -37.48 1.52
C VAL A 473 -11.49 -36.43 0.42
N THR A 474 -12.71 -36.07 -0.01
CA THR A 474 -12.92 -34.90 -0.87
C THR A 474 -13.47 -33.77 -0.03
N CYS A 475 -12.69 -32.71 0.14
CA CYS A 475 -13.10 -31.58 0.96
C CYS A 475 -12.48 -30.27 0.48
N ALA A 476 -13.07 -29.17 0.94
CA ALA A 476 -12.49 -27.83 0.94
C ALA A 476 -11.97 -27.53 2.35
N ILE A 477 -10.71 -27.09 2.44
CA ILE A 477 -10.13 -26.60 3.68
C ILE A 477 -10.51 -25.13 3.87
N ARG A 478 -10.99 -24.79 5.06
CA ARG A 478 -11.42 -23.44 5.46
C ARG A 478 -10.80 -23.01 6.78
N GLY A 479 -10.81 -21.70 7.01
CA GLY A 479 -10.31 -21.05 8.23
C GLY A 479 -9.13 -20.15 7.92
N GLY A 480 -8.19 -20.02 8.84
CA GLY A 480 -6.94 -19.34 8.57
C GLY A 480 -6.14 -18.98 9.81
N PHE A 481 -5.39 -17.89 9.72
CA PHE A 481 -4.43 -17.45 10.74
C PHE A 481 -5.00 -16.32 11.59
N CYS A 482 -4.88 -16.45 12.91
CA CYS A 482 -5.54 -15.58 13.89
C CYS A 482 -4.52 -14.83 14.73
N ALA A 483 -4.82 -13.58 15.05
CA ALA A 483 -4.12 -12.86 16.09
C ALA A 483 -4.42 -13.54 17.45
N PRO A 484 -3.42 -13.73 18.33
CA PRO A 484 -3.58 -14.50 19.56
C PRO A 484 -4.47 -13.81 20.61
N ASP A 485 -4.81 -12.54 20.42
CA ASP A 485 -5.61 -11.69 21.32
C ASP A 485 -7.13 -11.69 20.99
N ARG A 486 -7.57 -12.52 20.04
CA ARG A 486 -9.01 -12.67 19.72
C ARG A 486 -9.76 -13.41 20.83
N ARG A 487 -11.05 -13.09 21.01
CA ARG A 487 -11.91 -13.70 22.05
C ARG A 487 -12.60 -14.97 21.58
N ASP A 488 -12.73 -15.15 20.26
CA ASP A 488 -13.27 -16.38 19.65
C ASP A 488 -12.30 -17.57 19.69
N ILE A 489 -11.03 -17.36 20.06
CA ILE A 489 -10.07 -18.43 20.35
C ILE A 489 -10.51 -19.13 21.66
N PRO A 490 -10.66 -20.47 21.68
CA PRO A 490 -10.95 -21.20 22.91
C PRO A 490 -9.94 -20.86 24.00
N ALA A 491 -10.43 -20.53 25.20
CA ALA A 491 -9.59 -20.08 26.30
C ALA A 491 -8.41 -21.03 26.53
N PHE A 492 -7.21 -20.53 26.29
CA PHE A 492 -5.97 -21.23 26.61
C PHE A 492 -5.53 -20.72 27.97
N SER A 493 -5.54 -21.57 29.00
CA SER A 493 -4.91 -21.25 30.28
C SER A 493 -3.39 -21.22 30.08
N THR A 494 -2.86 -20.15 29.49
CA THR A 494 -1.45 -20.04 29.14
C THR A 494 -0.65 -19.91 30.43
N PRO A 495 0.18 -20.90 30.78
CA PRO A 495 1.19 -20.67 31.80
C PRO A 495 2.04 -19.47 31.36
N ALA A 496 2.46 -18.61 32.29
CA ALA A 496 3.21 -17.38 32.00
C ALA A 496 4.56 -17.57 31.26
N HIS A 497 4.96 -18.82 30.99
CA HIS A 497 6.18 -19.17 30.24
C HIS A 497 5.90 -19.56 28.77
N LEU A 498 4.64 -19.56 28.32
CA LEU A 498 4.28 -19.85 26.93
C LEU A 498 3.97 -18.57 26.16
N ARG A 499 4.68 -18.37 25.05
CA ARG A 499 4.45 -17.26 24.13
C ARG A 499 3.95 -17.77 22.78
N PRO A 500 2.83 -17.25 22.25
CA PRO A 500 2.33 -17.67 20.94
C PRO A 500 3.27 -17.23 19.81
N LEU A 501 3.55 -18.16 18.90
CA LEU A 501 4.20 -17.91 17.60
C LEU A 501 3.18 -17.92 16.46
N GLY A 502 2.03 -18.60 16.65
CA GLY A 502 0.95 -18.61 15.68
C GLY A 502 -0.30 -19.34 16.19
N VAL A 503 -1.47 -18.93 15.68
CA VAL A 503 -2.77 -19.54 16.01
C VAL A 503 -3.57 -19.75 14.72
N TRP A 504 -4.11 -20.96 14.54
CA TRP A 504 -4.90 -21.33 13.37
C TRP A 504 -6.26 -21.88 13.78
N CYS A 505 -7.28 -21.60 12.97
CA CYS A 505 -8.55 -22.31 12.98
C CYS A 505 -8.72 -23.07 11.66
N ILE A 506 -9.03 -24.37 11.72
CA ILE A 506 -9.01 -25.24 10.54
C ILE A 506 -10.23 -26.16 10.50
N GLY A 507 -10.95 -26.14 9.38
CA GLY A 507 -12.06 -27.05 9.11
C GLY A 507 -11.98 -27.67 7.73
N ALA A 508 -12.45 -28.91 7.60
CA ALA A 508 -12.69 -29.60 6.35
C ALA A 508 -14.19 -29.60 6.05
N SER A 509 -14.57 -29.11 4.87
CA SER A 509 -15.96 -28.99 4.44
C SER A 509 -16.22 -29.78 3.17
N SER A 510 -17.36 -30.46 3.08
CA SER A 510 -17.79 -31.22 1.89
C SER A 510 -18.25 -30.30 0.75
N ASP A 511 -18.61 -29.06 1.07
CA ASP A 511 -19.04 -28.03 0.13
C ASP A 511 -18.40 -26.67 0.46
N THR A 512 -18.47 -25.75 -0.50
CA THR A 512 -17.84 -24.42 -0.44
C THR A 512 -18.85 -23.27 -0.24
N VAL A 513 -20.10 -23.59 0.10
CA VAL A 513 -21.20 -22.61 0.18
C VAL A 513 -21.89 -22.68 1.54
N ALA A 514 -22.48 -23.83 1.88
CA ALA A 514 -23.08 -24.15 3.17
C ALA A 514 -22.05 -24.57 4.23
N TRP A 515 -20.82 -24.90 3.80
CA TRP A 515 -19.71 -25.30 4.67
C TRP A 515 -20.05 -26.48 5.60
N ARG A 516 -20.76 -27.49 5.08
CA ARG A 516 -21.06 -28.71 5.83
C ARG A 516 -19.77 -29.46 6.10
N LYS A 517 -19.54 -29.84 7.35
CA LYS A 517 -18.34 -30.59 7.78
C LYS A 517 -18.17 -31.86 6.95
N ALA A 518 -16.97 -32.07 6.41
CA ALA A 518 -16.56 -33.34 5.82
C ALA A 518 -16.08 -34.27 6.92
N ALA A 519 -16.49 -35.55 6.89
CA ALA A 519 -16.00 -36.55 7.82
C ALA A 519 -14.62 -37.07 7.41
N PHE A 520 -13.76 -37.38 8.37
CA PHE A 520 -12.44 -37.98 8.14
C PHE A 520 -11.97 -38.82 9.35
N ALA A 521 -11.19 -39.87 9.08
CA ALA A 521 -10.69 -40.77 10.13
C ALA A 521 -9.50 -40.18 10.90
N GLY A 522 -8.57 -39.53 10.19
CA GLY A 522 -7.38 -38.92 10.78
C GLY A 522 -6.71 -37.94 9.84
N VAL A 523 -6.10 -36.89 10.40
CA VAL A 523 -5.33 -35.89 9.66
C VAL A 523 -4.03 -35.55 10.40
N SER A 524 -2.93 -35.53 9.68
CA SER A 524 -1.64 -35.00 10.14
C SER A 524 -1.44 -33.60 9.60
N LEU A 525 -0.84 -32.72 10.40
CA LEU A 525 -0.56 -31.33 10.01
C LEU A 525 0.91 -30.98 10.22
N THR A 526 1.44 -30.16 9.32
CA THR A 526 2.75 -29.49 9.44
C THR A 526 2.55 -28.00 9.31
N PHE A 527 2.98 -27.21 10.28
CA PHE A 527 2.85 -25.76 10.29
C PHE A 527 4.20 -25.11 10.01
N ARG A 528 4.24 -24.14 9.08
CA ARG A 528 5.35 -23.17 8.97
C ARG A 528 4.98 -22.01 9.89
N PHE A 529 5.74 -21.79 10.97
CA PHE A 529 5.54 -20.64 11.86
C PHE A 529 6.60 -19.58 11.62
N ASP A 530 6.41 -18.37 12.13
CA ASP A 530 7.40 -17.29 12.02
C ASP A 530 8.61 -17.54 12.94
N ASP A 531 9.67 -18.14 12.40
CA ASP A 531 10.89 -18.47 13.14
C ASP A 531 11.69 -17.22 13.55
N ALA A 532 11.45 -16.07 12.92
CA ALA A 532 12.05 -14.81 13.35
C ALA A 532 11.57 -14.35 14.74
N GLN A 533 10.45 -14.91 15.23
CA GLN A 533 9.94 -14.64 16.58
C GLN A 533 10.56 -15.54 17.65
N LEU A 534 11.41 -16.50 17.30
CA LEU A 534 12.12 -17.32 18.27
C LEU A 534 13.22 -16.51 18.96
N LYS A 535 13.34 -16.67 20.27
CA LYS A 535 14.42 -16.10 21.08
C LYS A 535 15.50 -17.15 21.30
N PRO A 536 16.79 -16.77 21.41
CA PRO A 536 17.86 -17.70 21.78
C PRO A 536 17.63 -18.42 23.12
N THR A 537 16.82 -17.84 24.00
CA THR A 537 16.44 -18.37 25.32
C THR A 537 15.21 -19.29 25.30
N ASP A 538 14.56 -19.47 24.16
CA ASP A 538 13.44 -20.41 24.06
C ASP A 538 14.00 -21.83 24.20
N SER A 539 13.36 -22.64 25.04
CA SER A 539 13.81 -24.03 25.30
C SER A 539 13.18 -25.05 24.35
N ARG A 540 11.94 -24.81 23.92
CA ARG A 540 11.14 -25.72 23.10
C ARG A 540 10.13 -24.94 22.27
N VAL A 541 9.71 -25.52 21.15
CA VAL A 541 8.49 -25.12 20.44
C VAL A 541 7.47 -26.24 20.58
N ARG A 542 6.24 -25.91 20.97
CA ARG A 542 5.16 -26.88 21.21
C ARG A 542 3.94 -26.55 20.36
N LEU A 543 3.33 -27.59 19.81
CA LEU A 543 2.07 -27.52 19.08
C LEU A 543 0.95 -28.03 19.98
N TYR A 544 -0.09 -27.23 20.14
CA TYR A 544 -1.30 -27.58 20.86
C TYR A 544 -2.50 -27.60 19.92
N ARG A 545 -3.46 -28.48 20.19
CA ARG A 545 -4.77 -28.52 19.55
C ARG A 545 -5.88 -28.41 20.59
N HIS A 546 -6.91 -27.63 20.30
CA HIS A 546 -8.18 -27.68 21.02
C HIS A 546 -9.09 -28.73 20.37
N ASP A 547 -9.42 -29.80 21.11
CA ASP A 547 -10.23 -30.94 20.62
C ASP A 547 -11.75 -30.74 20.71
N GLY A 548 -12.17 -29.53 21.11
CA GLY A 548 -13.56 -29.18 21.41
C GLY A 548 -13.86 -29.14 22.91
N LYS A 549 -12.96 -29.68 23.75
CA LYS A 549 -13.09 -29.66 25.22
C LYS A 549 -11.89 -29.01 25.90
N ALA A 550 -10.67 -29.33 25.46
CA ALA A 550 -9.45 -28.83 26.07
C ALA A 550 -8.31 -28.69 25.06
N TRP A 551 -7.34 -27.84 25.40
CA TRP A 551 -6.06 -27.75 24.71
C TRP A 551 -5.16 -28.92 25.11
N ARG A 552 -4.64 -29.66 24.13
CA ARG A 552 -3.71 -30.78 24.32
C ARG A 552 -2.46 -30.59 23.48
N LYS A 553 -1.29 -30.94 24.02
CA LYS A 553 -0.05 -30.99 23.24
C LYS A 553 -0.14 -32.13 22.23
N VAL A 554 0.16 -31.83 20.97
CA VAL A 554 0.12 -32.78 19.85
C VAL A 554 1.39 -32.75 19.01
N GLY A 555 2.40 -31.97 19.39
CA GLY A 555 3.70 -31.91 18.72
C GLY A 555 4.71 -31.10 19.52
N GLU A 556 6.00 -31.37 19.32
CA GLU A 556 7.11 -30.63 19.95
C GLU A 556 8.39 -30.72 19.10
N CYS A 557 9.18 -29.65 19.07
CA CYS A 557 10.51 -29.65 18.48
C CYS A 557 11.49 -28.72 19.21
N GLU A 558 12.78 -28.88 18.89
CA GLU A 558 13.84 -27.97 19.32
C GLU A 558 13.70 -26.61 18.61
N PRO A 559 13.96 -25.48 19.26
CA PRO A 559 13.79 -24.16 18.64
C PRO A 559 14.91 -23.81 17.65
N GLN A 560 16.13 -24.28 17.88
CA GLN A 560 17.29 -23.91 17.06
C GLN A 560 17.15 -24.46 15.62
N GLY A 561 17.06 -23.56 14.65
CA GLY A 561 16.90 -23.90 13.24
C GLY A 561 15.51 -24.42 12.86
N ALA A 562 14.55 -24.46 13.79
CA ALA A 562 13.19 -24.91 13.51
C ALA A 562 12.42 -23.85 12.73
N ARG A 563 11.88 -24.28 11.60
CA ARG A 563 10.95 -23.51 10.75
C ARG A 563 9.56 -24.14 10.69
N TRP A 564 9.48 -25.42 11.04
CA TRP A 564 8.28 -26.23 10.97
C TRP A 564 8.04 -26.99 12.28
N ILE A 565 6.77 -27.28 12.53
CA ILE A 565 6.35 -28.21 13.59
C ILE A 565 5.19 -29.06 13.08
N SER A 566 5.24 -30.36 13.35
CA SER A 566 4.23 -31.32 12.89
C SER A 566 3.50 -31.96 14.07
N THR A 567 2.34 -32.53 13.78
CA THR A 567 1.61 -33.40 14.72
C THR A 567 2.35 -34.73 14.90
N ASP A 568 2.51 -35.19 16.13
CA ASP A 568 3.20 -36.45 16.48
C ASP A 568 2.46 -37.70 15.95
N ALA A 569 1.13 -37.61 15.80
CA ALA A 569 0.27 -38.66 15.26
C ALA A 569 -0.93 -38.07 14.52
N PRO A 570 -1.57 -38.82 13.60
CA PRO A 570 -2.81 -38.39 12.96
C PRO A 570 -3.91 -38.09 13.97
N LEU A 571 -4.64 -37.01 13.74
CA LEU A 571 -5.64 -36.49 14.65
C LEU A 571 -7.05 -36.81 14.14
N ALA A 572 -7.90 -37.42 14.97
CA ALA A 572 -9.33 -37.61 14.68
C ALA A 572 -10.09 -36.27 14.71
N GLU A 573 -11.34 -36.27 14.23
CA GLU A 573 -12.21 -35.08 14.25
C GLU A 573 -12.35 -34.43 15.63
N ALA A 574 -12.43 -33.10 15.64
CA ALA A 574 -12.72 -32.34 16.85
C ALA A 574 -14.21 -32.47 17.20
N THR A 575 -14.50 -32.67 18.49
CA THR A 575 -15.85 -33.01 18.96
C THR A 575 -16.80 -31.81 19.11
N GLY A 576 -16.36 -30.59 18.76
CA GLY A 576 -17.14 -29.36 18.91
C GLY A 576 -16.65 -28.20 18.04
N GLY A 577 -17.50 -27.18 17.86
CA GLY A 577 -17.22 -25.96 17.10
C GLY A 577 -17.32 -26.13 15.58
N ASP A 578 -17.13 -25.03 14.84
CA ASP A 578 -17.27 -24.96 13.38
C ASP A 578 -16.07 -25.53 12.60
N TYR A 579 -14.94 -25.70 13.28
CA TYR A 579 -13.66 -26.15 12.74
C TYR A 579 -13.41 -27.60 13.16
N ASN A 580 -13.87 -28.57 12.38
CA ASN A 580 -13.80 -30.00 12.71
C ASN A 580 -12.38 -30.61 12.68
N ILE A 581 -11.39 -29.90 12.13
CA ILE A 581 -9.97 -30.24 12.35
C ILE A 581 -9.49 -29.62 13.67
N GLY A 582 -9.88 -28.37 13.96
CA GLY A 582 -9.77 -27.76 15.29
C GLY A 582 -9.06 -26.42 15.30
N TRP A 583 -8.83 -25.91 16.50
CA TRP A 583 -7.93 -24.78 16.75
C TRP A 583 -6.54 -25.28 17.10
N PHE A 584 -5.52 -24.60 16.59
CA PHE A 584 -4.11 -24.94 16.82
C PHE A 584 -3.36 -23.72 17.32
N ALA A 585 -2.43 -23.95 18.25
CA ALA A 585 -1.53 -22.92 18.75
C ALA A 585 -0.10 -23.46 18.75
N VAL A 586 0.80 -22.75 18.07
CA VAL A 586 2.24 -22.99 18.17
C VAL A 586 2.80 -22.01 19.18
N MET A 587 3.48 -22.54 20.20
CA MET A 587 3.95 -21.78 21.35
C MET A 587 5.45 -22.01 21.57
N ALA A 588 6.19 -20.93 21.78
CA ALA A 588 7.54 -20.97 22.33
C ALA A 588 7.48 -21.16 23.85
N VAL A 589 8.35 -22.02 24.38
CA VAL A 589 8.55 -22.24 25.82
C VAL A 589 9.73 -21.39 26.28
N GLU A 590 9.44 -20.26 26.89
CA GLU A 590 10.46 -19.33 27.38
C GLU A 590 11.19 -19.92 28.60
N GLN A 591 12.52 -19.99 28.57
CA GLN A 591 13.27 -20.28 29.80
C GLN A 591 13.09 -19.12 30.79
N LYS A 592 12.59 -19.41 31.99
CA LYS A 592 12.75 -18.48 33.10
C LYS A 592 14.20 -18.58 33.56
N GLY A 593 14.91 -17.47 33.62
CA GLY A 593 16.21 -17.42 34.28
C GLY A 593 16.12 -17.93 35.71
N THR A 594 17.17 -18.60 36.17
CA THR A 594 17.34 -18.94 37.58
C THR A 594 17.51 -17.65 38.39
N VAL A 595 16.64 -17.39 39.36
CA VAL A 595 16.90 -16.36 40.37
C VAL A 595 17.96 -16.93 41.31
N ILE A 596 19.18 -16.40 41.23
CA ILE A 596 20.20 -16.61 42.26
C ILE A 596 20.06 -15.44 43.23
N SER A 597 19.47 -15.70 44.39
CA SER A 597 19.56 -14.78 45.52
C SER A 597 20.91 -15.01 46.19
N VAL A 598 21.79 -14.02 46.12
CA VAL A 598 22.99 -13.96 46.96
C VAL A 598 22.56 -13.21 48.23
N PHE A 599 22.71 -13.86 49.39
CA PHE A 599 22.50 -13.23 50.69
C PHE A 599 23.63 -12.27 51.03
#